data_AF-A0A519UW86-F1
#
_entry.id   AF-A0A519UW86-F1
#
_cell.length_a   1.000
_cell.length_b   1.000
_cell.length_c   1.000
_cell.angle_alpha   90.00
_cell.angle_beta   90.00
_cell.angle_gamma   90.00
#
_symmetry.space_group_name_H-M   'P 1'
#
loop_
_entity.id
_entity.type
_entity.pdbx_description
1 polymer ?
#
loop_
_entity_poly.entity_id
_entity_poly.type
_entity_poly.pdbx_seq_one_letter_code
_entity_poly.pdbx_strand_id
1 'polypeptide(L)'
;MQHKKVFDAYHQYIIQLTKKGVFQGLRIDHIDGLADPKTYLQRLRNAVGKDCYIVVEKILEAEEELPTDWPIDGTTGYDFLAIVNNLLTNRKAEKPFNKLYREMIDKNLDPSAQMILKKRGILLHYMQGELNHLVTLFLRLVANEKFDESTMKSIKTAIADFLIYCPVYRFYGNSLPLPDTELAEIRQLLDTIPVTTANSTGLDLLTTTLAKLGDEAQKELLQFYQRLMQFSGPLMAKGVEDTLMYTYNRFIGHGEVGDSPAAFGIATEDFHQLMMERQNKIPFSINATATHDTKRGEDVRARLNVLTDLPSDWRDLLMTLKGELGIGLGKKQQLHQNDIYLVLQTIIGVLPYAGQNGAVGERLNQYLEKALREAKKRSDWANPNQTYEQAVMAFAAK
;
A
#
# COMPACT_ATOMS: atom_id res chain seq x y z
N MET A 1 -10.04 -18.66 11.25
CA MET A 1 -10.73 -17.55 11.94
C MET A 1 -12.21 -17.42 11.57
N GLN A 2 -12.55 -17.57 10.29
CA GLN A 2 -13.90 -17.65 9.74
C GLN A 2 -14.76 -18.80 10.32
N HIS A 3 -14.15 -19.93 10.71
CA HIS A 3 -14.85 -21.02 11.39
C HIS A 3 -14.89 -20.79 12.92
N LYS A 4 -16.08 -20.91 13.52
CA LYS A 4 -16.29 -20.63 14.94
C LYS A 4 -15.39 -21.46 15.86
N LYS A 5 -15.21 -22.76 15.59
CA LYS A 5 -14.33 -23.63 16.39
C LYS A 5 -12.88 -23.13 16.46
N VAL A 6 -12.37 -22.61 15.34
CA VAL A 6 -11.01 -22.04 15.27
C VAL A 6 -10.94 -20.71 16.02
N PHE A 7 -11.96 -19.86 15.85
CA PHE A 7 -12.06 -18.60 16.60
C PHE A 7 -12.06 -18.84 18.11
N ASP A 8 -12.95 -19.72 18.59
CA ASP A 8 -13.13 -20.03 20.01
C ASP A 8 -11.83 -20.55 20.62
N ALA A 9 -11.16 -21.49 19.95
CA ALA A 9 -9.91 -22.07 20.41
C ALA A 9 -8.78 -21.03 20.47
N TYR A 10 -8.62 -20.22 19.42
CA TYR A 10 -7.54 -19.23 19.34
C TYR A 10 -7.73 -18.09 20.35
N HIS A 11 -8.96 -17.59 20.53
CA HIS A 11 -9.23 -16.41 21.34
C HIS A 11 -9.53 -16.72 22.81
N GLN A 12 -9.62 -18.00 23.21
CA GLN A 12 -10.02 -18.40 24.56
C GLN A 12 -9.23 -17.65 25.65
N TYR A 13 -7.91 -17.63 25.56
CA TYR A 13 -7.07 -17.00 26.58
C TYR A 13 -7.17 -15.47 26.57
N ILE A 14 -7.15 -14.85 25.38
CA ILE A 14 -7.30 -13.39 25.23
C ILE A 14 -8.64 -12.93 25.82
N ILE A 15 -9.74 -13.63 25.52
CA ILE A 15 -11.07 -13.33 26.05
C ILE A 15 -11.12 -13.54 27.58
N GLN A 16 -10.40 -14.53 28.11
CA GLN A 16 -10.32 -14.69 29.57
C GLN A 16 -9.62 -13.50 30.24
N LEU A 17 -8.57 -12.95 29.61
CA LEU A 17 -7.85 -11.79 30.13
C LEU A 17 -8.70 -10.51 30.06
N THR A 18 -9.47 -10.31 29.00
CA THR A 18 -10.42 -9.18 28.92
C THR A 18 -11.53 -9.30 29.97
N LYS A 19 -12.11 -10.50 30.15
CA LYS A 19 -13.15 -10.75 31.18
C LYS A 19 -12.66 -10.59 32.61
N LYS A 20 -11.38 -10.86 32.87
CA LYS A 20 -10.73 -10.60 34.17
C LYS A 20 -10.35 -9.14 34.37
N GLY A 21 -10.57 -8.27 33.38
CA GLY A 21 -10.19 -6.86 33.42
C GLY A 21 -8.68 -6.62 33.33
N VAL A 22 -7.90 -7.59 32.84
CA VAL A 22 -6.46 -7.42 32.63
C VAL A 22 -6.19 -6.48 31.45
N PHE A 23 -7.02 -6.56 30.40
CA PHE A 23 -6.98 -5.67 29.24
C PHE A 23 -8.33 -4.96 29.07
N GLN A 24 -8.29 -3.69 28.71
CA GLN A 24 -9.47 -2.86 28.45
C GLN A 24 -9.71 -2.68 26.95
N GLY A 25 -8.76 -3.09 26.10
CA GLY A 25 -8.91 -2.99 24.66
C GLY A 25 -8.03 -3.97 23.88
N LEU A 26 -8.33 -4.10 22.59
CA LEU A 26 -7.68 -4.99 21.63
C LEU A 26 -7.34 -4.20 20.36
N ARG A 27 -6.09 -4.33 19.91
CA ARG A 27 -5.66 -3.94 18.55
C ARG A 27 -5.62 -5.19 17.69
N ILE A 28 -6.39 -5.22 16.61
CA ILE A 28 -6.45 -6.34 15.68
C ILE A 28 -5.42 -6.13 14.58
N ASP A 29 -4.49 -7.07 14.48
CA ASP A 29 -3.47 -7.12 13.44
C ASP A 29 -4.07 -7.58 12.10
N HIS A 30 -3.67 -6.95 11.01
CA HIS A 30 -3.93 -7.34 9.62
C HIS A 30 -5.36 -7.84 9.34
N ILE A 31 -6.37 -6.99 9.60
CA ILE A 31 -7.78 -7.37 9.47
C ILE A 31 -8.15 -7.80 8.04
N ASP A 32 -7.50 -7.21 7.04
CA ASP A 32 -7.75 -7.46 5.61
C ASP A 32 -7.28 -8.84 5.13
N GLY A 33 -6.48 -9.55 5.92
CA GLY A 33 -6.11 -10.94 5.63
C GLY A 33 -7.26 -11.94 5.87
N LEU A 34 -8.27 -11.56 6.65
CA LEU A 34 -9.39 -12.45 6.98
C LEU A 34 -10.34 -12.65 5.78
N ALA A 35 -10.88 -13.85 5.66
CA ALA A 35 -11.89 -14.15 4.63
C ALA A 35 -13.19 -13.38 4.86
N ASP A 36 -13.57 -13.20 6.13
CA ASP A 36 -14.79 -12.49 6.55
C ASP A 36 -14.49 -11.65 7.81
N PRO A 37 -13.92 -10.44 7.63
CA PRO A 37 -13.61 -9.52 8.72
C PRO A 37 -14.83 -9.15 9.57
N LYS A 38 -15.97 -8.87 8.93
CA LYS A 38 -17.21 -8.47 9.59
C LYS A 38 -17.67 -9.52 10.59
N THR A 39 -17.80 -10.78 10.16
CA THR A 39 -18.20 -11.87 11.07
C THR A 39 -17.16 -12.10 12.17
N TYR A 40 -15.88 -11.95 11.88
CA TYR A 40 -14.82 -12.04 12.89
C TYR A 40 -14.99 -10.97 13.98
N LEU A 41 -15.15 -9.69 13.59
CA LEU A 41 -15.30 -8.56 14.50
C LEU A 41 -16.59 -8.65 15.31
N GLN A 42 -17.69 -9.11 14.72
CA GLN A 42 -18.95 -9.37 15.43
C GLN A 42 -18.77 -10.44 16.51
N ARG A 43 -18.11 -11.56 16.20
CA ARG A 43 -17.81 -12.61 17.18
C ARG A 43 -16.91 -12.08 18.30
N LEU A 44 -15.90 -11.30 17.94
CA LEU A 44 -14.99 -10.70 18.92
C LEU A 44 -15.74 -9.76 19.86
N ARG A 45 -16.48 -8.79 19.31
CA ARG A 45 -17.32 -7.85 20.08
C ARG A 45 -18.26 -8.58 21.03
N ASN A 46 -18.96 -9.62 20.56
CA ASN A 46 -19.85 -10.42 21.40
C ASN A 46 -19.12 -11.14 22.54
N ALA A 47 -17.86 -11.54 22.33
CA ALA A 47 -17.08 -12.28 23.32
C ALA A 47 -16.45 -11.38 24.39
N VAL A 48 -16.03 -10.15 24.02
CA VAL A 48 -15.33 -9.21 24.91
C VAL A 48 -16.23 -8.14 25.52
N GLY A 49 -17.43 -7.94 24.96
CA GLY A 49 -18.40 -6.96 25.43
C GLY A 49 -18.30 -5.61 24.71
N LYS A 50 -19.35 -4.80 24.89
CA LYS A 50 -19.48 -3.47 24.26
C LYS A 50 -18.47 -2.45 24.77
N ASP A 51 -18.00 -2.60 26.00
CA ASP A 51 -17.14 -1.60 26.66
C ASP A 51 -15.64 -1.84 26.44
N CYS A 52 -15.27 -2.97 25.83
CA CYS A 52 -13.87 -3.24 25.47
C CYS A 52 -13.50 -2.46 24.21
N TYR A 53 -12.47 -1.61 24.26
CA TYR A 53 -12.02 -0.84 23.10
C TYR A 53 -11.45 -1.76 22.00
N ILE A 54 -11.86 -1.61 20.76
CA ILE A 54 -11.36 -2.42 19.63
C ILE A 54 -10.94 -1.51 18.49
N VAL A 55 -9.66 -1.55 18.11
CA VAL A 55 -9.16 -0.92 16.89
C VAL A 55 -8.57 -1.93 15.94
N VAL A 56 -8.62 -1.64 14.65
CA VAL A 56 -8.08 -2.51 13.61
C VAL A 56 -6.92 -1.85 12.90
N GLU A 57 -5.87 -2.60 12.63
CA GLU A 57 -4.91 -2.22 11.61
C GLU A 57 -5.56 -2.43 10.24
N LYS A 58 -5.96 -1.32 9.63
CA LYS A 58 -6.47 -1.26 8.27
C LYS A 58 -5.86 -0.03 7.59
N ILE A 59 -5.35 -0.22 6.38
CA ILE A 59 -4.87 0.87 5.53
C ILE A 59 -6.05 1.33 4.68
N LEU A 60 -6.32 2.65 4.68
CA LEU A 60 -7.34 3.28 3.85
C LEU A 60 -6.64 3.99 2.71
N GLU A 61 -7.07 3.73 1.48
CA GLU A 61 -6.67 4.54 0.33
C GLU A 61 -7.40 5.89 0.35
N ALA A 62 -6.94 6.83 -0.48
CA ALA A 62 -7.60 8.13 -0.60
C ALA A 62 -9.09 7.96 -0.94
N GLU A 63 -9.95 8.68 -0.20
CA GLU A 63 -11.42 8.64 -0.35
C GLU A 63 -12.07 7.30 0.04
N GLU A 64 -11.30 6.29 0.49
CA GLU A 64 -11.86 5.04 1.01
C GLU A 64 -12.45 5.26 2.40
N GLU A 65 -13.68 4.78 2.61
CA GLU A 65 -14.31 4.79 3.92
C GLU A 65 -14.18 3.43 4.63
N LEU A 66 -14.04 3.46 5.95
CA LEU A 66 -14.11 2.25 6.77
C LEU A 66 -15.53 1.66 6.72
N PRO A 67 -15.70 0.33 6.62
CA PRO A 67 -17.03 -0.27 6.67
C PRO A 67 -17.80 0.12 7.95
N THR A 68 -18.97 0.72 7.77
CA THR A 68 -19.76 1.32 8.86
C THR A 68 -20.43 0.31 9.77
N ASP A 69 -20.50 -0.95 9.34
CA ASP A 69 -21.12 -2.05 10.08
C ASP A 69 -20.13 -2.89 10.90
N TRP A 70 -18.85 -2.48 10.94
CA TRP A 70 -17.83 -3.09 11.80
C TRP A 70 -17.98 -2.60 13.24
N PRO A 71 -18.12 -3.51 14.23
CA PRO A 71 -18.33 -3.13 15.63
C PRO A 71 -17.00 -2.77 16.34
N ILE A 72 -16.32 -1.75 15.83
CA ILE A 72 -14.99 -1.28 16.26
C ILE A 72 -15.03 0.21 16.59
N ASP A 73 -14.00 0.68 17.29
CA ASP A 73 -13.86 2.05 17.76
C ASP A 73 -12.99 2.92 16.82
N GLY A 74 -12.29 2.29 15.87
CA GLY A 74 -11.55 2.97 14.81
C GLY A 74 -10.39 2.15 14.25
N THR A 75 -9.44 2.84 13.62
CA THR A 75 -8.21 2.27 13.06
C THR A 75 -7.00 2.52 13.95
N THR A 76 -5.85 1.94 13.59
CA THR A 76 -4.56 2.24 14.23
C THR A 76 -3.97 3.59 13.83
N GLY A 77 -4.62 4.37 12.95
CA GLY A 77 -4.30 5.78 12.74
C GLY A 77 -3.39 6.13 11.57
N TYR A 78 -3.13 5.21 10.64
CA TYR A 78 -2.37 5.52 9.41
C TYR A 78 -3.08 6.54 8.51
N ASP A 79 -4.42 6.54 8.55
CA ASP A 79 -5.26 7.54 7.89
C ASP A 79 -4.99 8.96 8.43
N PHE A 80 -4.97 9.12 9.75
CA PHE A 80 -4.61 10.39 10.39
C PHE A 80 -3.16 10.80 10.08
N LEU A 81 -2.23 9.84 10.12
CA LEU A 81 -0.82 10.06 9.77
C LEU A 81 -0.70 10.67 8.37
N ALA A 82 -1.35 10.06 7.37
CA ALA A 82 -1.30 10.53 5.99
C ALA A 82 -1.93 11.91 5.83
N ILE A 83 -3.07 12.16 6.49
CA ILE A 83 -3.75 13.46 6.47
C ILE A 83 -2.83 14.57 7.04
N VAL A 84 -2.19 14.33 8.20
CA VAL A 84 -1.28 15.31 8.80
C VAL A 84 -0.03 15.51 7.96
N ASN A 85 0.54 14.43 7.40
CA ASN A 85 1.70 14.53 6.51
C ASN A 85 1.38 15.40 5.28
N ASN A 86 0.19 15.22 4.69
CA ASN A 86 -0.28 16.02 3.58
C ASN A 86 -0.64 17.46 3.97
N LEU A 87 -1.14 17.72 5.18
CA LEU A 87 -1.32 19.09 5.68
C LEU A 87 0.02 19.84 5.75
N LEU A 88 1.07 19.15 6.21
CA LEU A 88 2.40 19.73 6.38
C LEU A 88 3.21 19.85 5.08
N THR A 89 2.72 19.29 3.97
CA THR A 89 3.34 19.40 2.65
C THR A 89 2.90 20.67 1.94
N ASN A 90 3.84 21.54 1.58
CA ASN A 90 3.55 22.74 0.79
C ASN A 90 3.24 22.38 -0.67
N ARG A 91 1.94 22.35 -0.99
CA ARG A 91 1.41 22.04 -2.34
C ARG A 91 1.99 22.88 -3.46
N LYS A 92 2.42 24.12 -3.19
CA LYS A 92 3.02 25.00 -4.22
C LYS A 92 4.32 24.42 -4.77
N ALA A 93 4.98 23.53 -4.03
CA ALA A 93 6.22 22.89 -4.45
C ALA A 93 6.02 21.66 -5.34
N GLU A 94 4.78 21.24 -5.64
CA GLU A 94 4.55 20.05 -6.47
C GLU A 94 5.22 20.16 -7.86
N LYS A 95 4.99 21.28 -8.56
CA LYS A 95 5.59 21.51 -9.89
C LYS A 95 7.14 21.60 -9.81
N PRO A 96 7.73 22.36 -8.87
CA PRO A 96 9.17 22.32 -8.62
C PRO A 96 9.72 20.91 -8.36
N PHE A 97 9.09 20.10 -7.50
CA PHE A 97 9.53 18.73 -7.21
C PHE A 97 9.36 17.79 -8.40
N ASN A 98 8.30 17.92 -9.19
CA ASN A 98 8.13 17.17 -10.45
C ASN A 98 9.27 17.49 -11.43
N LYS A 99 9.62 18.77 -11.59
CA LYS A 99 10.73 19.21 -12.44
C LYS A 99 12.07 18.69 -11.91
N LEU A 100 12.32 18.86 -10.62
CA LEU A 100 13.54 18.40 -9.96
C LEU A 100 13.72 16.89 -10.10
N TYR A 101 12.67 16.12 -9.86
CA TYR A 101 12.74 14.66 -9.97
C TYR A 101 13.10 14.23 -11.40
N ARG A 102 12.47 14.84 -12.42
CA ARG A 102 12.83 14.62 -13.83
C ARG A 102 14.28 14.97 -14.12
N GLU A 103 14.77 16.11 -13.63
CA GLU A 103 16.17 16.54 -13.78
C GLU A 103 17.16 15.57 -13.10
N MET A 104 16.76 14.98 -11.98
CA MET A 104 17.62 14.08 -11.21
C MET A 104 17.72 12.69 -11.84
N ILE A 105 16.64 12.14 -12.41
CA ILE A 105 16.61 10.75 -12.89
C ILE A 105 16.52 10.59 -14.42
N ASP A 106 16.44 11.70 -15.16
CA ASP A 106 16.27 11.77 -16.62
C ASP A 106 15.07 10.97 -17.15
N LYS A 107 13.96 10.98 -16.39
CA LYS A 107 12.70 10.31 -16.74
C LYS A 107 11.49 11.09 -16.27
N ASN A 108 10.43 11.03 -17.06
CA ASN A 108 9.10 11.46 -16.63
C ASN A 108 8.27 10.23 -16.25
N LEU A 109 8.09 10.01 -14.95
CA LEU A 109 7.33 8.88 -14.43
C LEU A 109 5.96 9.37 -13.95
N ASP A 110 4.91 8.71 -14.43
CA ASP A 110 3.55 8.87 -13.89
C ASP A 110 3.34 7.88 -12.72
N PRO A 111 3.01 8.34 -11.51
CA PRO A 111 2.92 7.46 -10.34
C PRO A 111 1.82 6.40 -10.47
N SER A 112 0.68 6.71 -11.09
CA SER A 112 -0.41 5.77 -11.32
C SER A 112 -0.01 4.65 -12.28
N ALA A 113 0.66 4.99 -13.39
CA ALA A 113 1.25 4.00 -14.29
C ALA A 113 2.34 3.18 -13.60
N GLN A 114 3.17 3.78 -12.73
CA GLN A 114 4.17 3.04 -11.96
C GLN A 114 3.50 2.04 -11.01
N MET A 115 2.42 2.40 -10.31
CA MET A 115 1.66 1.51 -9.45
C MET A 115 1.20 0.25 -10.19
N ILE A 116 0.55 0.43 -11.36
CA ILE A 116 0.12 -0.67 -12.23
C ILE A 116 1.31 -1.55 -12.61
N LEU A 117 2.44 -0.95 -13.02
CA LEU A 117 3.64 -1.69 -13.39
C LEU A 117 4.24 -2.49 -12.22
N LYS A 118 4.22 -1.96 -11.00
CA LYS A 118 4.76 -2.66 -9.82
C LYS A 118 3.85 -3.80 -9.38
N LYS A 119 2.54 -3.56 -9.30
CA LYS A 119 1.56 -4.62 -9.01
C LYS A 119 1.67 -5.73 -10.06
N ARG A 120 1.74 -5.39 -11.36
CA ARG A 120 1.96 -6.39 -12.42
C ARG A 120 3.26 -7.18 -12.23
N GLY A 121 4.37 -6.49 -11.93
CA GLY A 121 5.66 -7.11 -11.66
C GLY A 121 5.60 -8.12 -10.50
N ILE A 122 5.02 -7.71 -9.37
CA ILE A 122 4.87 -8.57 -8.19
C ILE A 122 3.98 -9.78 -8.48
N LEU A 123 2.81 -9.55 -9.06
CA LEU A 123 1.86 -10.60 -9.36
C LEU A 123 2.46 -11.68 -10.27
N LEU A 124 3.13 -11.25 -11.35
CA LEU A 124 3.64 -12.15 -12.37
C LEU A 124 4.96 -12.85 -12.00
N HIS A 125 5.77 -12.32 -11.08
CA HIS A 125 7.05 -12.94 -10.72
C HIS A 125 7.03 -13.65 -9.37
N TYR A 126 6.23 -13.17 -8.41
CA TYR A 126 6.29 -13.63 -7.02
C TYR A 126 4.99 -14.25 -6.50
N MET A 127 3.86 -14.05 -7.20
CA MET A 127 2.55 -14.52 -6.72
C MET A 127 1.76 -15.34 -7.74
N GLN A 128 2.45 -16.01 -8.67
CA GLN A 128 1.82 -16.81 -9.71
C GLN A 128 0.95 -17.96 -9.15
N GLY A 129 1.34 -18.52 -7.99
CA GLY A 129 0.60 -19.61 -7.34
C GLY A 129 -0.82 -19.20 -6.97
N GLU A 130 -0.98 -18.03 -6.36
CA GLU A 130 -2.28 -17.48 -5.97
C GLU A 130 -3.12 -17.11 -7.19
N LEU A 131 -2.51 -16.50 -8.22
CA LEU A 131 -3.19 -16.22 -9.48
C LEU A 131 -3.71 -17.51 -10.15
N ASN A 132 -2.89 -18.57 -10.19
CA ASN A 132 -3.28 -19.87 -10.75
C ASN A 132 -4.43 -20.51 -9.95
N HIS A 133 -4.42 -20.34 -8.62
CA HIS A 133 -5.52 -20.80 -7.78
C HIS A 133 -6.83 -20.07 -8.09
N LEU A 134 -6.79 -18.75 -8.23
CA LEU A 134 -7.96 -17.95 -8.64
C LEU A 134 -8.50 -18.35 -10.00
N VAL A 135 -7.62 -18.58 -10.99
CA VAL A 135 -8.02 -19.10 -12.30
C VAL A 135 -8.71 -20.46 -12.15
N THR A 136 -8.17 -21.35 -11.32
CA THR A 136 -8.79 -22.66 -11.07
C THR A 136 -10.18 -22.53 -10.45
N LEU A 137 -10.39 -21.61 -9.51
CA LEU A 137 -11.69 -21.33 -8.92
C LEU A 137 -12.66 -20.76 -9.96
N PHE A 138 -12.21 -19.79 -10.77
CA PHE A 138 -13.03 -19.19 -11.82
C PHE A 138 -13.50 -20.23 -12.84
N LEU A 139 -12.61 -21.10 -13.30
CA LEU A 139 -12.95 -22.14 -14.27
C LEU A 139 -13.99 -23.15 -13.76
N ARG A 140 -14.09 -23.34 -12.44
CA ARG A 140 -15.16 -24.15 -11.86
C ARG A 140 -16.53 -23.46 -11.96
N LEU A 141 -16.58 -22.14 -11.94
CA LEU A 141 -17.81 -21.36 -12.13
C LEU A 141 -18.35 -21.47 -13.56
N VAL A 142 -17.43 -21.50 -14.52
CA VAL A 142 -17.74 -21.57 -15.96
C VAL A 142 -17.53 -22.98 -16.54
N ALA A 143 -17.60 -24.02 -15.71
CA ALA A 143 -17.25 -25.39 -16.09
C ALA A 143 -18.14 -26.01 -17.19
N ASN A 144 -19.32 -25.43 -17.45
CA ASN A 144 -20.21 -25.86 -18.53
C ASN A 144 -19.71 -25.40 -19.92
N GLU A 145 -18.75 -24.48 -19.98
CA GLU A 145 -18.14 -23.99 -21.20
C GLU A 145 -16.82 -24.73 -21.48
N LYS A 146 -16.53 -24.99 -22.76
CA LYS A 146 -15.25 -25.55 -23.19
C LYS A 146 -14.36 -24.43 -23.70
N PHE A 147 -13.25 -24.20 -23.02
CA PHE A 147 -12.28 -23.19 -23.39
C PHE A 147 -11.05 -23.82 -24.04
N ASP A 148 -10.59 -23.22 -25.14
CA ASP A 148 -9.29 -23.52 -25.72
C ASP A 148 -8.16 -22.86 -24.92
N GLU A 149 -6.91 -23.19 -25.24
CA GLU A 149 -5.74 -22.66 -24.52
C GLU A 149 -5.66 -21.12 -24.59
N SER A 150 -6.06 -20.53 -25.72
CA SER A 150 -6.08 -19.07 -25.92
C SER A 150 -7.04 -18.38 -24.95
N THR A 151 -8.26 -18.91 -24.81
CA THR A 151 -9.28 -18.38 -23.91
C THR A 151 -8.87 -18.54 -22.45
N MET A 152 -8.27 -19.68 -22.10
CA MET A 152 -7.73 -19.91 -20.75
C MET A 152 -6.65 -18.90 -20.36
N LYS A 153 -5.75 -18.57 -21.31
CA LYS A 153 -4.75 -17.51 -21.13
C LYS A 153 -5.39 -16.12 -21.02
N SER A 154 -6.46 -15.88 -21.78
CA SER A 154 -7.24 -14.63 -21.71
C SER A 154 -7.90 -14.45 -20.35
N ILE A 155 -8.54 -15.49 -19.82
CA ILE A 155 -9.13 -15.52 -18.46
C ILE A 155 -8.06 -15.20 -17.40
N LYS A 156 -6.91 -15.87 -17.47
CA LYS A 156 -5.81 -15.61 -16.52
C LYS A 156 -5.32 -14.16 -16.58
N THR A 157 -5.25 -13.59 -17.78
CA THR A 157 -4.84 -12.19 -17.97
C THR A 157 -5.90 -11.23 -17.42
N ALA A 158 -7.18 -11.49 -17.65
CA ALA A 158 -8.28 -10.68 -17.13
C ALA A 158 -8.36 -10.69 -15.59
N ILE A 159 -8.22 -11.86 -14.95
CA ILE A 159 -8.16 -11.95 -13.47
C ILE A 159 -6.93 -11.22 -12.93
N ALA A 160 -5.78 -11.34 -13.61
CA ALA A 160 -4.58 -10.61 -13.23
C ALA A 160 -4.78 -9.10 -13.36
N ASP A 161 -5.36 -8.62 -14.46
CA ASP A 161 -5.63 -7.21 -14.68
C ASP A 161 -6.62 -6.68 -13.64
N PHE A 162 -7.68 -7.42 -13.30
CA PHE A 162 -8.60 -7.04 -12.21
C PHE A 162 -7.86 -6.77 -10.90
N LEU A 163 -6.96 -7.68 -10.48
CA LEU A 163 -6.15 -7.51 -9.27
C LEU A 163 -5.18 -6.31 -9.37
N ILE A 164 -4.55 -6.12 -10.53
CA ILE A 164 -3.59 -5.05 -10.79
C ILE A 164 -4.28 -3.68 -10.75
N TYR A 165 -5.46 -3.55 -11.35
CA TYR A 165 -6.20 -2.30 -11.43
C TYR A 165 -7.08 -2.01 -10.21
N CYS A 166 -7.29 -3.00 -9.31
CA CYS A 166 -8.05 -2.78 -8.07
C CYS A 166 -7.49 -1.57 -7.29
N PRO A 167 -8.30 -0.52 -7.06
CA PRO A 167 -7.82 0.77 -6.54
C PRO A 167 -7.64 0.77 -5.02
N VAL A 168 -8.31 -0.15 -4.33
CA VAL A 168 -8.27 -0.32 -2.87
C VAL A 168 -7.59 -1.62 -2.50
N TYR A 169 -7.25 -1.76 -1.22
CA TYR A 169 -6.75 -3.02 -0.66
C TYR A 169 -7.71 -4.17 -0.98
N ARG A 170 -9.00 -4.00 -0.71
CA ARG A 170 -10.05 -4.97 -1.05
C ARG A 170 -11.43 -4.39 -0.80
N PHE A 171 -12.42 -5.04 -1.39
CA PHE A 171 -13.82 -4.91 -1.01
C PHE A 171 -14.22 -6.00 0.02
N TYR A 172 -15.37 -5.84 0.67
CA TYR A 172 -15.73 -6.56 1.91
C TYR A 172 -17.04 -7.36 1.85
N GLY A 173 -17.70 -7.38 0.71
CA GLY A 173 -18.90 -8.15 0.44
C GLY A 173 -18.73 -9.61 0.84
N ASN A 174 -19.56 -10.05 1.79
CA ASN A 174 -19.43 -11.37 2.41
C ASN A 174 -20.69 -12.24 2.33
N SER A 175 -21.74 -11.74 1.68
CA SER A 175 -22.99 -12.44 1.40
C SER A 175 -23.56 -11.95 0.08
N LEU A 176 -24.26 -12.83 -0.65
CA LEU A 176 -24.99 -12.44 -1.86
C LEU A 176 -26.48 -12.18 -1.53
N PRO A 177 -27.13 -11.23 -2.22
CA PRO A 177 -26.54 -10.30 -3.19
C PRO A 177 -25.61 -9.28 -2.51
N LEU A 178 -24.58 -8.82 -3.23
CA LEU A 178 -23.75 -7.71 -2.77
C LEU A 178 -24.57 -6.40 -2.76
N PRO A 179 -24.20 -5.42 -1.91
CA PRO A 179 -24.78 -4.08 -1.96
C PRO A 179 -24.58 -3.43 -3.34
N ASP A 180 -25.59 -2.68 -3.81
CA ASP A 180 -25.53 -1.99 -5.11
C ASP A 180 -24.32 -1.06 -5.25
N THR A 181 -23.89 -0.45 -4.14
CA THR A 181 -22.69 0.41 -4.09
C THR A 181 -21.42 -0.37 -4.46
N GLU A 182 -21.23 -1.54 -3.86
CA GLU A 182 -20.06 -2.39 -4.10
C GLU A 182 -20.10 -3.01 -5.51
N LEU A 183 -21.30 -3.36 -6.01
CA LEU A 183 -21.47 -3.79 -7.40
C LEU A 183 -21.11 -2.68 -8.40
N ALA A 184 -21.47 -1.43 -8.10
CA ALA A 184 -21.10 -0.28 -8.93
C ALA A 184 -19.58 -0.06 -8.94
N GLU A 185 -18.92 -0.17 -7.79
CA GLU A 185 -17.45 -0.08 -7.67
C GLU A 185 -16.74 -1.17 -8.47
N ILE A 186 -17.24 -2.42 -8.41
CA ILE A 186 -16.70 -3.54 -9.21
C ILE A 186 -16.85 -3.28 -10.71
N ARG A 187 -18.02 -2.78 -11.14
CA ARG A 187 -18.25 -2.42 -12.56
C ARG A 187 -17.32 -1.31 -13.01
N GLN A 188 -17.20 -0.25 -12.21
CA GLN A 188 -16.28 0.85 -12.49
C GLN A 188 -14.84 0.36 -12.58
N LEU A 189 -14.40 -0.53 -11.68
CA LEU A 189 -13.08 -1.15 -11.76
C LEU A 189 -12.90 -1.90 -13.10
N LEU A 190 -13.85 -2.75 -13.49
CA LEU A 190 -13.78 -3.47 -14.76
C LEU A 190 -13.69 -2.52 -15.96
N ASP A 191 -14.42 -1.40 -15.94
CA ASP A 191 -14.42 -0.39 -17.00
C ASP A 191 -13.07 0.37 -17.10
N THR A 192 -12.29 0.44 -16.01
CA THR A 192 -10.95 1.05 -16.03
C THR A 192 -9.87 0.16 -16.65
N ILE A 193 -10.14 -1.15 -16.81
CA ILE A 193 -9.16 -2.11 -17.35
C ILE A 193 -9.07 -1.94 -18.87
N PRO A 194 -7.88 -1.66 -19.43
CA PRO A 194 -7.72 -1.58 -20.88
C PRO A 194 -8.00 -2.92 -21.55
N VAL A 195 -8.93 -2.91 -22.50
CA VAL A 195 -9.22 -4.08 -23.34
C VAL A 195 -8.07 -4.25 -24.35
N THR A 196 -7.48 -5.43 -24.36
CA THR A 196 -6.41 -5.84 -25.26
C THR A 196 -6.75 -7.18 -25.91
N THR A 197 -6.04 -7.55 -26.96
CA THR A 197 -6.18 -8.89 -27.56
C THR A 197 -5.83 -10.02 -26.59
N ALA A 198 -5.04 -9.74 -25.55
CA ALA A 198 -4.62 -10.73 -24.57
C ALA A 198 -5.64 -10.98 -23.46
N ASN A 199 -6.61 -10.08 -23.24
CA ASN A 199 -7.57 -10.18 -22.13
C ASN A 199 -9.04 -10.02 -22.54
N SER A 200 -9.37 -9.64 -23.78
CA SER A 200 -10.74 -9.29 -24.20
C SER A 200 -11.77 -10.37 -23.84
N THR A 201 -11.58 -11.60 -24.34
CA THR A 201 -12.50 -12.72 -24.06
C THR A 201 -12.58 -13.05 -22.56
N GLY A 202 -11.44 -13.04 -21.86
CA GLY A 202 -11.40 -13.28 -20.42
C GLY A 202 -12.11 -12.19 -19.62
N LEU A 203 -12.01 -10.93 -20.05
CA LEU A 203 -12.63 -9.79 -19.41
C LEU A 203 -14.14 -9.82 -19.61
N ASP A 204 -14.62 -10.15 -20.81
CA ASP A 204 -16.05 -10.34 -21.08
C ASP A 204 -16.65 -11.44 -20.17
N LEU A 205 -15.96 -12.58 -20.04
CA LEU A 205 -16.36 -13.67 -19.16
C LEU A 205 -16.33 -13.26 -17.69
N LEU A 206 -15.28 -12.56 -17.25
CA LEU A 206 -15.13 -12.10 -15.88
C LEU A 206 -16.23 -11.09 -15.53
N THR A 207 -16.47 -10.10 -16.37
CA THR A 207 -17.53 -9.09 -16.21
C THR A 207 -18.91 -9.75 -16.12
N THR A 208 -19.22 -10.66 -17.05
CA THR A 208 -20.50 -11.39 -17.04
C THR A 208 -20.66 -12.25 -15.78
N THR A 209 -19.59 -12.84 -15.30
CA THR A 209 -19.61 -13.67 -14.08
C THR A 209 -19.76 -12.83 -12.82
N LEU A 210 -19.02 -11.72 -12.71
CA LEU A 210 -19.08 -10.81 -11.55
C LEU A 210 -20.39 -10.01 -11.50
N ALA A 211 -21.06 -9.78 -12.64
CA ALA A 211 -22.39 -9.16 -12.65
C ALA A 211 -23.42 -9.95 -11.82
N LYS A 212 -23.26 -11.28 -11.71
CA LYS A 212 -24.12 -12.18 -10.92
C LYS A 212 -23.89 -12.07 -9.41
N LEU A 213 -22.94 -11.24 -8.96
CA LEU A 213 -22.78 -10.94 -7.53
C LEU A 213 -23.99 -10.17 -6.97
N GLY A 214 -24.84 -9.59 -7.82
CA GLY A 214 -26.12 -9.00 -7.44
C GLY A 214 -27.28 -10.00 -7.38
N ASP A 215 -27.05 -11.28 -7.69
CA ASP A 215 -28.08 -12.32 -7.67
C ASP A 215 -28.05 -13.11 -6.35
N GLU A 216 -29.15 -13.79 -6.01
CA GLU A 216 -29.20 -14.66 -4.83
C GLU A 216 -28.43 -15.98 -5.02
N ALA A 217 -27.85 -16.48 -3.93
CA ALA A 217 -27.49 -17.89 -3.72
C ALA A 217 -26.54 -18.57 -4.74
N GLN A 218 -25.37 -17.97 -5.02
CA GLN A 218 -24.26 -18.64 -5.72
C GLN A 218 -23.02 -18.80 -4.83
N LYS A 219 -22.95 -19.90 -4.08
CA LYS A 219 -21.91 -20.15 -3.07
C LYS A 219 -20.49 -20.16 -3.66
N GLU A 220 -20.32 -20.80 -4.80
CA GLU A 220 -19.03 -20.90 -5.49
C GLU A 220 -18.58 -19.51 -5.99
N LEU A 221 -19.50 -18.69 -6.49
CA LEU A 221 -19.20 -17.31 -6.93
C LEU A 221 -18.77 -16.45 -5.75
N LEU A 222 -19.49 -16.52 -4.63
CA LEU A 222 -19.10 -15.84 -3.40
C LEU A 222 -17.72 -16.30 -2.91
N GLN A 223 -17.44 -17.60 -2.96
CA GLN A 223 -16.14 -18.13 -2.58
C GLN A 223 -15.00 -17.61 -3.47
N PHE A 224 -15.23 -17.57 -4.79
CA PHE A 224 -14.28 -16.99 -5.73
C PHE A 224 -14.03 -15.51 -5.44
N TYR A 225 -15.10 -14.74 -5.26
CA TYR A 225 -15.03 -13.31 -4.96
C TYR A 225 -14.29 -13.03 -3.64
N GLN A 226 -14.61 -13.75 -2.57
CA GLN A 226 -13.92 -13.64 -1.29
C GLN A 226 -12.43 -13.95 -1.43
N ARG A 227 -12.06 -14.99 -2.21
CA ARG A 227 -10.64 -15.32 -2.43
C ARG A 227 -9.94 -14.26 -3.28
N LEU A 228 -10.63 -13.68 -4.26
CA LEU A 228 -10.13 -12.58 -5.08
C LEU A 228 -9.81 -11.36 -4.21
N MET A 229 -10.71 -10.99 -3.29
CA MET A 229 -10.55 -9.88 -2.35
C MET A 229 -9.50 -10.14 -1.26
N GLN A 230 -9.37 -11.39 -0.77
CA GLN A 230 -8.27 -11.73 0.14
C GLN A 230 -6.89 -11.56 -0.49
N PHE A 231 -6.80 -11.62 -1.82
CA PHE A 231 -5.53 -11.57 -2.53
C PHE A 231 -5.21 -10.20 -3.13
N SER A 232 -6.21 -9.33 -3.38
CA SER A 232 -5.97 -7.96 -3.81
C SER A 232 -5.15 -7.16 -2.79
N GLY A 233 -5.40 -7.37 -1.50
CA GLY A 233 -4.71 -6.66 -0.40
C GLY A 233 -3.21 -6.94 -0.35
N PRO A 234 -2.76 -8.21 -0.27
CA PRO A 234 -1.35 -8.58 -0.35
C PRO A 234 -0.66 -8.05 -1.61
N LEU A 235 -1.36 -8.03 -2.76
CA LEU A 235 -0.81 -7.47 -3.99
C LEU A 235 -0.64 -5.95 -3.90
N MET A 236 -1.59 -5.24 -3.28
CA MET A 236 -1.48 -3.81 -3.00
C MET A 236 -0.26 -3.52 -2.12
N ALA A 237 -0.16 -4.19 -0.96
CA ALA A 237 0.97 -4.02 -0.05
C ALA A 237 2.32 -4.29 -0.73
N LYS A 238 2.46 -5.43 -1.42
CA LYS A 238 3.74 -5.80 -2.04
C LYS A 238 4.08 -4.97 -3.28
N GLY A 239 3.07 -4.61 -4.08
CA GLY A 239 3.24 -3.78 -5.28
C GLY A 239 3.48 -2.30 -4.97
N VAL A 240 2.82 -1.77 -3.95
CA VAL A 240 2.84 -0.35 -3.62
C VAL A 240 3.79 -0.06 -2.47
N GLU A 241 3.47 -0.53 -1.26
CA GLU A 241 4.24 -0.19 -0.06
C GLU A 241 5.67 -0.71 -0.09
N ASP A 242 5.84 -1.95 -0.54
CA ASP A 242 7.15 -2.62 -0.53
C ASP A 242 7.88 -2.51 -1.88
N THR A 243 7.32 -1.83 -2.90
CA THR A 243 8.01 -1.66 -4.20
C THR A 243 7.88 -0.24 -4.76
N LEU A 244 6.66 0.30 -4.91
CA LEU A 244 6.48 1.64 -5.47
C LEU A 244 7.09 2.71 -4.55
N MET A 245 6.87 2.63 -3.24
CA MET A 245 7.41 3.60 -2.26
C MET A 245 8.94 3.64 -2.21
N TYR A 246 9.62 2.60 -2.70
CA TYR A 246 11.09 2.54 -2.82
C TYR A 246 11.61 2.87 -4.23
N THR A 247 10.72 3.06 -5.21
CA THR A 247 11.12 3.31 -6.60
C THR A 247 10.61 4.63 -7.18
N TYR A 248 9.54 5.21 -6.64
CA TYR A 248 9.07 6.55 -6.98
C TYR A 248 9.53 7.56 -5.92
N ASN A 249 10.75 8.07 -6.10
CA ASN A 249 11.45 8.85 -5.09
C ASN A 249 11.28 10.36 -5.26
N ARG A 250 10.20 10.82 -5.93
CA ARG A 250 9.93 12.27 -6.16
C ARG A 250 10.09 13.07 -4.88
N PHE A 251 9.38 12.63 -3.85
CA PHE A 251 9.48 13.13 -2.49
C PHE A 251 9.18 11.97 -1.54
N ILE A 252 10.21 11.45 -0.86
CA ILE A 252 10.09 10.22 -0.07
C ILE A 252 9.27 10.41 1.22
N GLY A 253 8.90 11.66 1.55
CA GLY A 253 8.01 11.98 2.67
C GLY A 253 6.61 11.37 2.53
N HIS A 254 6.13 11.15 1.30
CA HIS A 254 4.86 10.48 1.03
C HIS A 254 4.99 8.98 0.71
N GLY A 255 6.20 8.43 0.71
CA GLY A 255 6.42 6.99 0.59
C GLY A 255 6.23 6.29 1.93
N GLU A 256 5.03 6.39 2.51
CA GLU A 256 4.70 5.96 3.87
C GLU A 256 3.42 5.11 3.90
N VAL A 257 3.30 4.20 4.87
CA VAL A 257 2.13 3.34 5.05
C VAL A 257 0.88 4.20 5.30
N GLY A 258 -0.16 3.99 4.49
CA GLY A 258 -1.40 4.80 4.49
C GLY A 258 -1.32 6.14 3.76
N ASP A 259 -0.15 6.54 3.26
CA ASP A 259 0.01 7.67 2.35
C ASP A 259 0.30 7.14 0.94
N SER A 260 0.38 8.05 -0.05
CA SER A 260 0.59 7.68 -1.44
C SER A 260 1.81 8.39 -2.03
N PRO A 261 2.72 7.67 -2.74
CA PRO A 261 3.79 8.32 -3.50
C PRO A 261 3.30 9.37 -4.52
N ALA A 262 2.04 9.29 -4.94
CA ALA A 262 1.40 10.26 -5.83
C ALA A 262 0.97 11.55 -5.11
N ALA A 263 0.76 11.50 -3.79
CA ALA A 263 0.30 12.63 -2.99
C ALA A 263 1.33 13.77 -2.97
N PHE A 264 0.83 15.00 -2.79
CA PHE A 264 1.65 16.20 -2.63
C PHE A 264 0.91 17.30 -1.87
N GLY A 265 0.28 16.92 -0.75
CA GLY A 265 -0.36 17.82 0.20
C GLY A 265 -1.83 18.16 -0.07
N ILE A 266 -2.51 18.67 0.96
CA ILE A 266 -3.93 19.08 0.97
C ILE A 266 -4.11 20.52 1.44
N ALA A 267 -5.27 21.15 1.20
CA ALA A 267 -5.53 22.48 1.77
C ALA A 267 -5.78 22.38 3.29
N THR A 268 -5.55 23.48 4.00
CA THR A 268 -5.88 23.57 5.43
C THR A 268 -7.38 23.38 5.66
N GLU A 269 -8.21 23.89 4.75
CA GLU A 269 -9.67 23.73 4.78
C GLU A 269 -10.08 22.25 4.63
N ASP A 270 -9.42 21.52 3.71
CA ASP A 270 -9.65 20.09 3.49
C ASP A 270 -9.29 19.29 4.76
N PHE A 271 -8.19 19.64 5.42
CA PHE A 271 -7.81 19.04 6.71
C PHE A 271 -8.89 19.23 7.77
N HIS A 272 -9.40 20.46 7.93
CA HIS A 272 -10.45 20.73 8.92
C HIS A 272 -11.73 19.97 8.63
N GLN A 273 -12.12 19.84 7.35
CA GLN A 273 -13.26 19.03 6.94
C GLN A 273 -13.06 17.55 7.32
N LEU A 274 -11.90 16.98 7.02
CA LEU A 274 -11.56 15.60 7.37
C LEU A 274 -11.54 15.36 8.89
N MET A 275 -11.09 16.35 9.69
CA MET A 275 -11.14 16.26 11.15
C MET A 275 -12.57 16.27 11.70
N MET A 276 -13.47 17.08 11.12
CA MET A 276 -14.89 17.08 11.48
C MET A 276 -15.55 15.74 11.12
N GLU A 277 -15.25 15.20 9.94
CA GLU A 277 -15.76 13.88 9.53
C GLU A 277 -15.25 12.76 10.43
N ARG A 278 -13.96 12.77 10.78
CA ARG A 278 -13.37 11.80 11.74
C ARG A 278 -14.08 11.87 13.10
N GLN A 279 -14.29 13.07 13.64
CA GLN A 279 -14.99 13.28 14.90
C GLN A 279 -16.44 12.76 14.87
N ASN A 280 -17.11 12.84 13.72
CA ASN A 280 -18.48 12.38 13.56
C ASN A 280 -18.59 10.87 13.33
N LYS A 281 -17.67 10.28 12.55
CA LYS A 281 -17.76 8.87 12.12
C LYS A 281 -17.01 7.92 13.06
N ILE A 282 -15.80 8.26 13.48
CA ILE A 282 -14.87 7.38 14.22
C ILE A 282 -14.09 8.16 15.32
N PRO A 283 -14.79 8.78 16.30
CA PRO A 283 -14.20 9.70 17.27
C PRO A 283 -13.13 9.08 18.18
N PHE A 284 -13.08 7.75 18.27
CA PHE A 284 -12.13 7.02 19.12
C PHE A 284 -11.01 6.33 18.31
N SER A 285 -10.92 6.60 17.01
CA SER A 285 -9.82 6.13 16.18
C SER A 285 -8.49 6.75 16.61
N ILE A 286 -7.39 5.99 16.51
CA ILE A 286 -6.08 6.46 16.93
C ILE A 286 -5.60 7.56 15.98
N ASN A 287 -4.95 8.59 16.52
CA ASN A 287 -4.24 9.61 15.76
C ASN A 287 -2.74 9.31 15.81
N ALA A 288 -2.29 8.39 14.96
CA ALA A 288 -0.89 7.96 14.94
C ALA A 288 -0.04 8.91 14.07
N THR A 289 1.19 9.13 14.48
CA THR A 289 2.23 9.82 13.69
C THR A 289 3.45 8.95 13.47
N ALA A 290 3.72 7.96 14.33
CA ALA A 290 4.71 6.92 14.08
C ALA A 290 4.22 5.58 14.63
N THR A 291 4.62 4.50 13.98
CA THR A 291 4.32 3.13 14.41
C THR A 291 5.58 2.28 14.29
N HIS A 292 5.50 1.00 14.66
CA HIS A 292 6.58 0.05 14.43
C HIS A 292 6.75 -0.33 12.94
N ASP A 293 5.74 -0.08 12.09
CA ASP A 293 5.79 -0.42 10.66
C ASP A 293 5.91 0.79 9.73
N THR A 294 5.85 2.03 10.25
CA THR A 294 6.14 3.21 9.44
C THR A 294 7.53 3.10 8.80
N LYS A 295 7.61 3.37 7.49
CA LYS A 295 8.84 3.32 6.70
C LYS A 295 9.86 4.34 7.22
N ARG A 296 9.41 5.45 7.82
CA ARG A 296 10.23 6.52 8.41
C ARG A 296 9.62 7.00 9.73
N GLY A 297 10.44 7.58 10.62
CA GLY A 297 9.93 8.22 11.84
C GLY A 297 9.21 9.54 11.55
N GLU A 298 8.35 10.00 12.46
CA GLU A 298 7.62 11.26 12.31
C GLU A 298 8.54 12.48 12.15
N ASP A 299 9.60 12.59 12.94
CA ASP A 299 10.57 13.69 12.84
C ASP A 299 11.36 13.68 11.52
N VAL A 300 11.62 12.49 10.97
CA VAL A 300 12.27 12.33 9.67
C VAL A 300 11.35 12.90 8.58
N ARG A 301 10.05 12.58 8.62
CA ARG A 301 9.07 13.15 7.68
C ARG A 301 8.84 14.64 7.91
N ALA A 302 8.78 15.10 9.16
CA ALA A 302 8.67 16.52 9.48
C ALA A 302 9.82 17.34 8.88
N ARG A 303 11.06 16.84 8.98
CA ARG A 303 12.22 17.49 8.36
C ARG A 303 12.17 17.46 6.83
N LEU A 304 11.74 16.35 6.24
CA LEU A 304 11.54 16.26 4.79
C LEU A 304 10.49 17.28 4.31
N ASN A 305 9.40 17.48 5.05
CA ASN A 305 8.35 18.46 4.71
C ASN A 305 8.89 19.88 4.58
N VAL A 306 9.91 20.28 5.35
CA VAL A 306 10.56 21.60 5.21
C VAL A 306 11.15 21.81 3.80
N LEU A 307 11.58 20.75 3.12
CA LEU A 307 12.09 20.86 1.74
C LEU A 307 11.00 21.34 0.76
N THR A 308 9.73 21.14 1.10
CA THR A 308 8.59 21.60 0.29
C THR A 308 8.39 23.11 0.42
N ASP A 309 8.88 23.76 1.49
CA ASP A 309 8.93 25.22 1.60
C ASP A 309 10.18 25.83 0.95
N LEU A 310 11.22 25.02 0.72
CA LEU A 310 12.52 25.43 0.19
C LEU A 310 12.89 24.70 -1.13
N PRO A 311 12.00 24.62 -2.14
CA PRO A 311 12.26 23.79 -3.32
C PRO A 311 13.45 24.28 -4.16
N SER A 312 13.70 25.59 -4.19
CA SER A 312 14.85 26.17 -4.89
C SER A 312 16.17 25.84 -4.18
N ASP A 313 16.24 26.06 -2.86
CA ASP A 313 17.45 25.76 -2.08
C ASP A 313 17.76 24.26 -2.09
N TRP A 314 16.72 23.41 -2.02
CA TRP A 314 16.88 21.97 -2.16
C TRP A 314 17.48 21.58 -3.51
N ARG A 315 16.96 22.15 -4.59
CA ARG A 315 17.51 21.93 -5.93
C ARG A 315 18.96 22.41 -6.03
N ASP A 316 19.28 23.60 -5.54
CA ASP A 316 20.62 24.17 -5.67
C ASP A 316 21.66 23.38 -4.86
N LEU A 317 21.28 22.87 -3.68
CA LEU A 317 22.09 21.93 -2.91
C LEU A 317 22.37 20.65 -3.72
N LEU A 318 21.33 20.04 -4.31
CA LEU A 318 21.50 18.83 -5.11
C LEU A 318 22.40 19.04 -6.33
N MET A 319 22.28 20.18 -7.02
CA MET A 319 23.11 20.48 -8.18
C MET A 319 24.57 20.73 -7.79
N THR A 320 24.80 21.39 -6.65
CA THR A 320 26.14 21.54 -6.05
C THR A 320 26.76 20.18 -5.74
N LEU A 321 26.05 19.33 -4.98
CA LEU A 321 26.49 17.98 -4.65
C LEU A 321 26.70 17.12 -5.90
N LYS A 322 25.86 17.28 -6.93
CA LYS A 322 26.02 16.59 -8.22
C LYS A 322 27.36 16.95 -8.88
N GLY A 323 27.74 18.22 -8.86
CA GLY A 323 29.03 18.70 -9.36
C GLY A 323 30.22 18.19 -8.53
N GLU A 324 30.19 18.39 -7.22
CA GLU A 324 31.28 18.04 -6.30
C GLU A 324 31.54 16.52 -6.22
N LEU A 325 30.47 15.72 -6.24
CA LEU A 325 30.55 14.26 -6.16
C LEU A 325 30.73 13.61 -7.54
N GLY A 326 30.68 14.39 -8.63
CA GLY A 326 30.80 13.89 -10.01
C GLY A 326 29.63 12.99 -10.44
N ILE A 327 28.44 13.20 -9.86
CA ILE A 327 27.25 12.41 -10.17
C ILE A 327 26.81 12.69 -11.62
N GLY A 328 26.83 11.66 -12.45
CA GLY A 328 26.50 11.76 -13.88
C GLY A 328 27.70 12.07 -14.79
N LEU A 329 28.90 12.21 -14.23
CA LEU A 329 30.12 12.48 -14.99
C LEU A 329 30.93 11.19 -15.17
N GLY A 330 30.90 10.61 -16.38
CA GLY A 330 31.78 9.52 -16.80
C GLY A 330 31.07 8.28 -17.37
N LYS A 331 31.75 7.58 -18.30
CA LYS A 331 31.24 6.36 -18.99
C LYS A 331 31.05 5.14 -18.07
N LYS A 332 31.40 5.25 -16.78
CA LYS A 332 31.34 4.17 -15.77
C LYS A 332 30.52 4.60 -14.54
N GLN A 333 29.40 5.31 -14.72
CA GLN A 333 28.54 5.60 -13.58
C GLN A 333 27.96 4.28 -13.05
N GLN A 334 28.49 3.80 -11.92
CA GLN A 334 28.10 2.52 -11.31
C GLN A 334 26.75 2.59 -10.59
N LEU A 335 26.32 3.80 -10.19
CA LEU A 335 25.12 4.00 -9.37
C LEU A 335 23.99 4.64 -10.17
N HIS A 336 22.77 4.15 -9.96
CA HIS A 336 21.59 4.68 -10.61
C HIS A 336 21.10 5.96 -9.93
N GLN A 337 20.77 6.96 -10.74
CA GLN A 337 20.40 8.31 -10.27
C GLN A 337 19.22 8.34 -9.29
N ASN A 338 18.21 7.48 -9.49
CA ASN A 338 17.07 7.38 -8.58
C ASN A 338 17.44 6.88 -7.16
N ASP A 339 18.49 6.07 -7.04
CA ASP A 339 18.96 5.57 -5.73
C ASP A 339 19.81 6.63 -5.05
N ILE A 340 20.61 7.37 -5.82
CA ILE A 340 21.32 8.57 -5.34
C ILE A 340 20.31 9.58 -4.77
N TYR A 341 19.21 9.84 -5.48
CA TYR A 341 18.19 10.78 -5.02
C TYR A 341 17.46 10.32 -3.74
N LEU A 342 17.26 9.00 -3.58
CA LEU A 342 16.75 8.41 -2.33
C LEU A 342 17.75 8.61 -1.18
N VAL A 343 19.03 8.33 -1.41
CA VAL A 343 20.11 8.49 -0.41
C VAL A 343 20.15 9.92 0.10
N LEU A 344 20.18 10.91 -0.81
CA LEU A 344 20.29 12.32 -0.44
C LEU A 344 19.10 12.81 0.39
N GLN A 345 17.86 12.44 0.02
CA GLN A 345 16.69 12.75 0.84
C GLN A 345 16.74 12.05 2.21
N THR A 346 17.16 10.77 2.23
CA THR A 346 17.27 10.00 3.48
C THR A 346 18.26 10.64 4.44
N ILE A 347 19.45 11.01 3.95
CA ILE A 347 20.50 11.68 4.74
C ILE A 347 19.93 12.96 5.35
N ILE A 348 19.33 13.85 4.55
CA ILE A 348 18.73 15.08 5.08
C ILE A 348 17.73 14.76 6.20
N GLY A 349 16.87 13.77 6.01
CA GLY A 349 15.88 13.34 7.00
C GLY A 349 16.48 12.83 8.32
N VAL A 350 17.66 12.20 8.31
CA VAL A 350 18.23 11.50 9.49
C VAL A 350 19.48 12.15 10.08
N LEU A 351 20.03 13.21 9.46
CA LEU A 351 21.22 13.90 9.97
C LEU A 351 21.04 14.35 11.43
N PRO A 352 22.03 14.15 12.32
CA PRO A 352 21.97 14.67 13.68
C PRO A 352 21.90 16.19 13.65
N TYR A 353 21.26 16.79 14.66
CA TYR A 353 21.36 18.24 14.84
C TYR A 353 22.80 18.65 15.13
N ALA A 354 23.16 19.89 14.80
CA ALA A 354 24.48 20.43 15.07
C ALA A 354 24.87 20.22 16.55
N GLY A 355 26.04 19.64 16.78
CA GLY A 355 26.53 19.31 18.12
C GLY A 355 26.06 17.97 18.70
N GLN A 356 25.24 17.21 17.98
CA GLN A 356 24.88 15.83 18.37
C GLN A 356 25.75 14.81 17.66
N ASN A 357 26.28 13.85 18.42
CA ASN A 357 26.92 12.65 17.86
C ASN A 357 25.86 11.58 17.64
N GLY A 358 25.59 11.24 16.37
CA GLY A 358 24.72 10.13 16.00
C GLY A 358 25.49 9.07 15.22
N ALA A 359 25.32 7.79 15.57
CA ALA A 359 25.79 6.68 14.75
C ALA A 359 24.89 6.54 13.51
N VAL A 360 25.07 7.43 12.53
CA VAL A 360 24.28 7.47 11.29
C VAL A 360 24.73 6.39 10.31
N GLY A 361 26.04 6.16 10.21
CA GLY A 361 26.62 5.32 9.14
C GLY A 361 26.06 3.89 9.11
N GLU A 362 26.12 3.16 10.22
CA GLU A 362 25.65 1.77 10.26
C GLU A 362 24.14 1.65 10.03
N ARG A 363 23.35 2.51 10.67
CA ARG A 363 21.89 2.55 10.52
C ARG A 363 21.47 2.91 9.10
N LEU A 364 22.19 3.85 8.47
CA LEU A 364 21.96 4.23 7.08
C LEU A 364 22.29 3.07 6.14
N ASN A 365 23.39 2.34 6.37
CA ASN A 365 23.74 1.17 5.55
C ASN A 365 22.66 0.08 5.64
N GLN A 366 22.19 -0.26 6.84
CA GLN A 366 21.12 -1.23 7.04
C GLN A 366 19.82 -0.79 6.35
N TYR A 367 19.47 0.50 6.44
CA TYR A 367 18.33 1.06 5.74
C TYR A 367 18.48 0.96 4.21
N LEU A 368 19.64 1.32 3.66
CA LEU A 368 19.89 1.29 2.22
C LEU A 368 19.89 -0.13 1.67
N GLU A 369 20.42 -1.11 2.41
CA GLU A 369 20.31 -2.53 2.05
C GLU A 369 18.84 -2.94 1.90
N LYS A 370 18.02 -2.66 2.92
CA LYS A 370 16.58 -2.92 2.88
C LYS A 370 15.93 -2.21 1.69
N ALA A 371 16.14 -0.91 1.56
CA ALA A 371 15.50 -0.09 0.53
C ALA A 371 15.83 -0.56 -0.90
N LEU A 372 17.08 -0.96 -1.16
CA LEU A 372 17.49 -1.47 -2.47
C LEU A 372 16.87 -2.83 -2.79
N ARG A 373 16.70 -3.70 -1.79
CA ARG A 373 16.08 -5.03 -1.94
C ARG A 373 14.55 -4.97 -2.02
N GLU A 374 13.92 -4.03 -1.32
CA GLU A 374 12.48 -3.73 -1.50
C GLU A 374 12.22 -3.12 -2.89
N ALA A 375 13.11 -2.27 -3.40
CA ALA A 375 12.95 -1.68 -4.74
C ALA A 375 12.98 -2.71 -5.89
N LYS A 376 13.64 -3.86 -5.71
CA LYS A 376 13.75 -4.97 -6.70
C LYS A 376 14.25 -4.55 -8.09
N LYS A 377 15.03 -3.47 -8.14
CA LYS A 377 15.55 -2.92 -9.41
C LYS A 377 16.97 -3.36 -9.72
N ARG A 378 17.83 -3.32 -8.72
CA ARG A 378 19.29 -3.53 -8.86
C ARG A 378 19.87 -4.45 -7.78
N SER A 379 19.08 -4.73 -6.75
CA SER A 379 19.25 -5.82 -5.78
C SER A 379 17.87 -6.38 -5.43
N ASP A 380 17.82 -7.57 -4.86
CA ASP A 380 16.61 -8.24 -4.39
C ASP A 380 16.96 -9.15 -3.19
N TRP A 381 15.96 -9.48 -2.36
CA TRP A 381 16.14 -10.38 -1.23
C TRP A 381 16.54 -11.80 -1.64
N ALA A 382 16.05 -12.31 -2.77
CA ALA A 382 16.37 -13.66 -3.22
C ALA A 382 17.75 -13.73 -3.88
N ASN A 383 18.15 -12.68 -4.61
CA ASN A 383 19.44 -12.60 -5.28
C ASN A 383 20.11 -11.23 -5.01
N PRO A 384 20.72 -11.03 -3.83
CA PRO A 384 21.33 -9.76 -3.47
C PRO A 384 22.51 -9.40 -4.37
N ASN A 385 22.53 -8.16 -4.88
CA ASN A 385 23.68 -7.60 -5.59
C ASN A 385 24.55 -6.82 -4.61
N GLN A 386 25.32 -7.55 -3.79
CA GLN A 386 26.15 -6.96 -2.73
C GLN A 386 27.16 -5.94 -3.26
N THR A 387 27.69 -6.14 -4.46
CA THR A 387 28.60 -5.18 -5.11
C THR A 387 27.91 -3.83 -5.33
N TYR A 388 26.67 -3.83 -5.83
CA TYR A 388 25.89 -2.61 -6.01
C TYR A 388 25.48 -2.00 -4.67
N GLU A 389 25.04 -2.81 -3.71
CA GLU A 389 24.68 -2.38 -2.35
C GLU A 389 25.86 -1.65 -1.68
N GLN A 390 27.05 -2.24 -1.70
CA GLN A 390 28.28 -1.65 -1.16
C GLN A 390 28.66 -0.35 -1.87
N ALA A 391 28.48 -0.27 -3.19
CA ALA A 391 28.75 0.95 -3.94
C ALA A 391 27.81 2.09 -3.52
N VAL A 392 26.52 1.81 -3.27
CA VAL A 392 25.55 2.80 -2.76
C VAL A 392 25.89 3.23 -1.34
N MET A 393 26.27 2.30 -0.46
CA MET A 393 26.71 2.62 0.91
C MET A 393 27.98 3.46 0.94
N ALA A 394 28.96 3.13 0.08
CA ALA A 394 30.19 3.91 -0.07
C ALA A 394 29.90 5.33 -0.58
N PHE A 395 28.92 5.48 -1.49
CA PHE A 395 28.44 6.80 -1.91
C PHE A 395 27.76 7.55 -0.77
N ALA A 396 26.91 6.90 0.03
CA ALA A 396 26.20 7.54 1.14
C ALA A 396 27.13 7.99 2.28
N ALA A 397 28.29 7.34 2.43
CA ALA A 397 29.31 7.70 3.41
C ALA A 397 30.21 8.87 2.98
N LYS A 398 30.30 9.12 1.66
CA LYS A 398 31.04 10.25 1.08
C LYS A 398 30.19 11.50 1.10
#